data_AF-A0A6G4XCN0-F1
#
_entry.id   AF-A0A6G4XCN0-F1
#
_cell.length_a   1.000
_cell.length_b   1.000
_cell.length_c   1.000
_cell.angle_alpha   90.00
_cell.angle_beta   90.00
_cell.angle_gamma   90.00
#
_symmetry.space_group_name_H-M   'P 1'
#
loop_
_entity.id
_entity.type
_entity.pdbx_description
1 polymer ?
#
loop_
_entity_poly.entity_id
_entity_poly.type
_entity_poly.pdbx_seq_one_letter_code
_entity_poly.pdbx_strand_id
1 'polypeptide(L)'
;MGAAVANNFDSAFDFRPGAQVPLSGAAGETAATHALASAAYRDTDVDELLKANSEWHKSEIKKGKLSLFKPDLGEAFSRAVQVRTLGGGRKPLIQSFGTEPQAVVEHCLAATGIRKQRDSQLTVVMGVFGVLFLPGLLIWLLIFQARKWISDQKDKRAQALSTALLVGAGGLLLLFLIRLPFTGLAGLYLRAMIVAPVIGWLLAKQICERTAKDMRLRWESLLAGGGIGAKIPEAVPTNPNETAAERLRQGLAHLTAEQQSNSVFYAGPKGILGMGTRWGSWQLAEELTPREPGAEIHPFRSWDVIRAIHDQLRLLERGPLHTGGFPTPSIRHWIVTPVGENAKEVARPKGTDVEAYQIKGHEIQRICNEQQFGSGDRHYLGVQFRLWDGQLVITMLITVTVLHHTLRIEVTGHALGPVHALFTTKPKAKVKEVAKTVRFWETKEVKQPLVGTTDVVRLAARAPFTWYPPLLDFLGGKLILPEPFGLRHAWADKPWRHRFMADDALRTATPVLRVVHASALKVLQENGVDTERWDNRSLILSGLVQDPTPRKADVYDA
;
A
#
# COMPACT_ATOMS: atom_id res chain seq x y z
N MET A 1 50.52 -23.28 35.92
CA MET A 1 51.37 -23.13 34.71
C MET A 1 50.43 -23.08 33.52
N GLY A 2 50.32 -22.04 32.70
CA GLY A 2 51.00 -20.76 32.66
C GLY A 2 50.01 -19.67 32.21
N ALA A 3 50.40 -18.43 32.46
CA ALA A 3 49.63 -17.23 32.17
C ALA A 3 50.21 -16.47 30.97
N ALA A 4 49.36 -15.60 30.42
CA ALA A 4 49.65 -14.47 29.50
C ALA A 4 49.82 -14.87 28.01
N VAL A 5 49.37 -14.09 27.02
CA VAL A 5 49.36 -12.62 26.90
C VAL A 5 48.21 -12.16 26.00
N ALA A 6 47.63 -11.01 26.33
CA ALA A 6 46.63 -10.28 25.56
C ALA A 6 47.14 -9.81 24.18
N ASN A 7 46.26 -9.83 23.18
CA ASN A 7 46.30 -8.87 22.08
C ASN A 7 44.93 -8.18 21.98
N ASN A 8 44.83 -7.04 22.67
CA ASN A 8 43.81 -6.02 22.48
C ASN A 8 44.04 -5.35 21.12
N PHE A 9 43.50 -5.88 20.01
CA PHE A 9 43.39 -5.13 18.73
C PHE A 9 42.25 -5.57 17.79
N ASP A 10 41.34 -6.49 18.18
CA ASP A 10 40.28 -6.99 17.29
C ASP A 10 38.89 -6.35 17.48
N SER A 11 38.80 -5.18 18.12
CA SER A 11 37.52 -4.46 18.28
C SER A 11 37.21 -3.48 17.15
N ALA A 12 37.78 -3.66 15.95
CA ALA A 12 37.54 -2.79 14.81
C ALA A 12 37.25 -3.64 13.56
N PHE A 13 36.00 -3.59 13.10
CA PHE A 13 35.45 -4.22 11.90
C PHE A 13 35.06 -5.71 12.02
N ASP A 14 33.93 -5.96 12.68
CA ASP A 14 33.15 -7.18 12.44
C ASP A 14 32.48 -7.09 11.04
N PHE A 15 33.05 -7.81 10.07
CA PHE A 15 32.55 -7.94 8.69
C PHE A 15 31.68 -9.20 8.50
N ARG A 16 31.22 -9.84 9.57
CA ARG A 16 30.26 -10.94 9.43
C ARG A 16 28.93 -10.36 8.94
N PRO A 17 28.29 -10.95 7.91
CA PRO A 17 26.93 -10.57 7.57
C PRO A 17 26.07 -10.79 8.82
N GLY A 18 25.68 -9.70 9.50
CA GLY A 18 24.74 -9.78 10.60
C GLY A 18 23.52 -10.58 10.15
N ALA A 19 23.00 -11.45 11.02
CA ALA A 19 21.95 -12.41 10.69
C ALA A 19 20.81 -11.73 9.91
N GLN A 20 20.83 -11.89 8.59
CA GLN A 20 19.76 -11.42 7.71
C GLN A 20 18.69 -12.49 7.80
N VAL A 21 17.51 -12.14 8.32
CA VAL A 21 16.32 -12.97 8.10
C VAL A 21 16.20 -13.13 6.58
N PRO A 22 16.20 -14.35 6.02
CA PRO A 22 15.84 -14.55 4.63
C PRO A 22 14.48 -13.89 4.44
N LEU A 23 14.41 -12.82 3.65
CA LEU A 23 13.13 -12.22 3.30
C LEU A 23 12.32 -13.30 2.59
N SER A 24 11.29 -13.79 3.26
CA SER A 24 10.21 -14.57 2.66
C SER A 24 9.41 -13.67 1.70
N GLY A 25 10.03 -13.15 0.64
CA GLY A 25 9.39 -12.10 -0.18
C GLY A 25 10.07 -11.79 -1.51
N ALA A 26 11.39 -11.95 -1.63
CA ALA A 26 12.07 -11.60 -2.89
C ALA A 26 11.67 -12.47 -4.10
N ALA A 27 10.97 -13.60 -3.88
CA ALA A 27 10.50 -14.52 -4.92
C ALA A 27 8.98 -14.80 -4.87
N GLY A 28 8.20 -14.03 -4.09
CA GLY A 28 6.75 -14.26 -3.91
C GLY A 28 5.88 -12.99 -3.86
N GLU A 29 6.49 -11.80 -3.96
CA GLU A 29 5.75 -10.55 -3.98
C GLU A 29 5.03 -10.33 -5.32
N THR A 30 3.77 -9.94 -5.23
CA THR A 30 2.94 -9.65 -6.40
C THR A 30 3.26 -8.28 -7.01
N ALA A 31 3.04 -8.10 -8.31
CA ALA A 31 3.12 -6.79 -8.99
C ALA A 31 2.29 -5.71 -8.29
N ALA A 32 1.14 -6.08 -7.70
CA ALA A 32 0.33 -5.16 -6.90
C ALA A 32 1.03 -4.74 -5.60
N THR A 33 1.73 -5.66 -4.92
CA THR A 33 2.58 -5.36 -3.75
C THR A 33 3.69 -4.37 -4.14
N HIS A 34 4.44 -4.68 -5.21
CA HIS A 34 5.53 -3.82 -5.68
C HIS A 34 5.06 -2.43 -6.11
N ALA A 35 3.90 -2.34 -6.77
CA ALA A 35 3.32 -1.05 -7.15
C ALA A 35 3.00 -0.18 -5.92
N LEU A 36 2.38 -0.74 -4.89
CA LEU A 36 2.08 -0.02 -3.65
C LEU A 36 3.36 0.32 -2.86
N ALA A 37 4.30 -0.62 -2.76
CA ALA A 37 5.61 -0.40 -2.12
C ALA A 37 6.40 0.72 -2.81
N SER A 38 6.28 0.86 -4.14
CA SER A 38 6.94 1.91 -4.91
C SER A 38 6.59 3.33 -4.42
N ALA A 39 5.38 3.52 -3.87
CA ALA A 39 4.95 4.81 -3.34
C ALA A 39 5.82 5.29 -2.19
N ALA A 40 6.40 4.37 -1.40
CA ALA A 40 7.32 4.71 -0.32
C ALA A 40 8.57 5.46 -0.80
N TYR A 41 8.95 5.34 -2.07
CA TYR A 41 10.19 5.91 -2.62
C TYR A 41 9.98 7.16 -3.50
N ARG A 42 8.73 7.62 -3.64
CA ARG A 42 8.39 8.74 -4.55
C ARG A 42 8.80 10.09 -3.98
N ASP A 43 9.26 10.95 -4.89
CA ASP A 43 9.70 12.33 -4.64
C ASP A 43 8.77 13.38 -5.25
N THR A 44 7.54 13.00 -5.59
CA THR A 44 6.52 13.92 -6.12
C THR A 44 5.71 14.59 -5.03
N ASP A 45 4.84 15.53 -5.41
CA ASP A 45 3.97 16.24 -4.47
C ASP A 45 2.94 15.28 -3.86
N VAL A 46 2.71 15.38 -2.54
CA VAL A 46 1.69 14.63 -1.79
C VAL A 46 0.31 14.79 -2.42
N ASP A 47 0.02 15.97 -2.99
CA ASP A 47 -1.26 16.28 -3.62
C ASP A 47 -1.56 15.36 -4.83
N GLU A 48 -0.53 14.76 -5.45
CA GLU A 48 -0.74 13.78 -6.53
C GLU A 48 -1.46 12.52 -6.06
N LEU A 49 -1.36 12.15 -4.78
CA LEU A 49 -2.05 10.98 -4.23
C LEU A 49 -3.57 11.14 -4.27
N LEU A 50 -4.07 12.37 -4.18
CA LEU A 50 -5.51 12.65 -4.24
C LEU A 50 -6.12 12.23 -5.59
N LYS A 51 -5.31 12.15 -6.65
CA LYS A 51 -5.74 11.65 -7.96
C LYS A 51 -6.05 10.16 -7.95
N ALA A 52 -5.53 9.42 -6.97
CA ALA A 52 -5.79 7.99 -6.79
C ALA A 52 -6.98 7.70 -5.86
N ASN A 53 -7.69 8.74 -5.38
CA ASN A 53 -8.89 8.56 -4.57
C ASN A 53 -10.02 7.95 -5.42
N SER A 54 -10.72 6.97 -4.85
CA SER A 54 -11.94 6.42 -5.44
C SER A 54 -13.18 7.13 -4.87
N GLU A 55 -14.35 6.84 -5.45
CA GLU A 55 -15.65 7.34 -4.97
C GLU A 55 -15.87 7.00 -3.47
N TRP A 56 -15.45 5.80 -3.05
CA TRP A 56 -15.70 5.24 -1.73
C TRP A 56 -14.53 5.38 -0.74
N HIS A 57 -13.29 5.53 -1.24
CA HIS A 57 -12.08 5.65 -0.41
C HIS A 57 -11.33 6.95 -0.76
N LYS A 58 -11.48 7.95 0.12
CA LYS A 58 -10.87 9.27 -0.03
C LYS A 58 -9.78 9.47 1.03
N SER A 59 -8.56 9.67 0.56
CA SER A 59 -7.45 10.15 1.38
C SER A 59 -7.58 11.67 1.55
N GLU A 60 -7.22 12.20 2.72
CA GLU A 60 -7.25 13.63 3.03
C GLU A 60 -5.83 14.12 3.35
N ILE A 61 -5.45 15.30 2.85
CA ILE A 61 -4.18 15.94 3.18
C ILE A 61 -4.46 17.11 4.10
N LYS A 62 -3.98 17.03 5.34
CA LYS A 62 -3.98 18.18 6.26
C LYS A 62 -2.76 19.04 5.95
N LYS A 63 -3.00 20.25 5.43
CA LYS A 63 -1.94 21.21 5.13
C LYS A 63 -1.27 21.67 6.43
N GLY A 64 0.05 21.74 6.41
CA GLY A 64 0.84 22.31 7.50
C GLY A 64 0.79 23.83 7.53
N LYS A 65 1.26 24.41 8.64
CA LYS A 65 1.37 25.87 8.79
C LYS A 65 2.45 26.50 7.91
N LEU A 66 3.48 25.74 7.56
CA LEU A 66 4.66 26.24 6.87
C LEU A 66 5.01 25.34 5.68
N SER A 67 5.04 25.92 4.48
CA SER A 67 5.41 25.19 3.24
C SER A 67 6.84 24.63 3.27
N LEU A 68 7.73 25.25 4.05
CA LEU A 68 9.11 24.81 4.27
C LEU A 68 9.21 23.44 4.95
N PHE A 69 8.15 22.98 5.60
CA PHE A 69 8.14 21.66 6.24
C PHE A 69 7.26 20.67 5.50
N LYS A 70 6.69 20.99 4.32
CA LYS A 70 5.83 20.06 3.56
C LYS A 70 6.59 18.75 3.28
N PRO A 71 6.06 17.55 3.62
CA PRO A 71 6.68 16.27 3.26
C PRO A 71 6.55 15.98 1.76
N ASP A 72 7.41 15.10 1.23
CA ASP A 72 7.20 14.52 -0.11
C ASP A 72 6.16 13.41 -0.07
N LEU A 73 5.61 13.02 -1.22
CA LEU A 73 4.62 11.94 -1.32
C LEU A 73 5.08 10.67 -0.61
N GLY A 74 6.30 10.20 -0.90
CA GLY A 74 6.80 8.96 -0.31
C GLY A 74 7.03 9.06 1.19
N GLU A 75 7.37 10.25 1.71
CA GLU A 75 7.53 10.47 3.15
C GLU A 75 6.18 10.49 3.86
N ALA A 76 5.21 11.22 3.32
CA ALA A 76 3.85 11.28 3.85
C ALA A 76 3.17 9.90 3.82
N PHE A 77 3.33 9.16 2.71
CA PHE A 77 2.84 7.81 2.55
C PHE A 77 3.49 6.83 3.54
N SER A 78 4.83 6.80 3.61
CA SER A 78 5.56 5.88 4.50
C SER A 78 5.16 6.08 5.95
N ARG A 79 5.03 7.35 6.37
CA ARG A 79 4.63 7.72 7.72
C ARG A 79 3.18 7.34 8.01
N ALA A 80 2.25 7.67 7.11
CA ALA A 80 0.84 7.36 7.31
C ALA A 80 0.60 5.84 7.40
N VAL A 81 1.27 5.06 6.53
CA VAL A 81 1.23 3.60 6.56
C VAL A 81 1.79 3.08 7.88
N GLN A 82 3.00 3.47 8.30
CA GLN A 82 3.60 3.02 9.56
C GLN A 82 2.72 3.32 10.78
N VAL A 83 2.19 4.53 10.89
CA VAL A 83 1.30 4.91 12.01
C VAL A 83 0.03 4.06 11.99
N ARG A 84 -0.52 3.76 10.81
CA ARG A 84 -1.77 3.02 10.67
C ARG A 84 -1.62 1.50 10.78
N THR A 85 -0.44 0.94 10.48
CA THR A 85 -0.18 -0.51 10.51
C THR A 85 0.59 -0.97 11.73
N LEU A 86 1.48 -0.14 12.29
CA LEU A 86 2.35 -0.50 13.42
C LEU A 86 2.12 0.36 14.68
N GLY A 87 1.32 1.43 14.59
CA GLY A 87 1.03 2.30 15.73
C GLY A 87 0.26 1.59 16.85
N GLY A 88 0.63 1.83 18.11
CA GLY A 88 0.04 1.15 19.27
C GLY A 88 -1.46 1.38 19.49
N GLY A 89 -2.00 2.50 19.00
CA GLY A 89 -3.44 2.81 19.04
C GLY A 89 -4.15 2.60 17.70
N ARG A 90 -3.58 1.78 16.80
CA ARG A 90 -4.15 1.59 15.46
C ARG A 90 -5.50 0.88 15.52
N LYS A 91 -6.40 1.28 14.62
CA LYS A 91 -7.66 0.57 14.38
C LYS A 91 -7.40 -0.75 13.65
N PRO A 92 -8.35 -1.70 13.68
CA PRO A 92 -8.23 -2.90 12.86
C PRO A 92 -8.13 -2.57 11.37
N LEU A 93 -7.39 -3.40 10.64
CA LEU A 93 -7.14 -3.29 9.21
C LEU A 93 -8.07 -4.24 8.46
N ILE A 94 -8.51 -3.83 7.28
CA ILE A 94 -9.20 -4.70 6.32
C ILE A 94 -8.16 -5.55 5.59
N GLN A 95 -8.57 -6.74 5.14
CA GLN A 95 -7.74 -7.62 4.33
C GLN A 95 -7.40 -6.98 2.98
N SER A 96 -6.12 -7.06 2.63
CA SER A 96 -5.57 -6.53 1.39
C SER A 96 -5.32 -7.67 0.41
N PHE A 97 -6.39 -8.21 -0.19
CA PHE A 97 -6.31 -9.38 -1.07
C PHE A 97 -5.39 -9.16 -2.27
N GLY A 98 -4.62 -10.19 -2.64
CA GLY A 98 -3.71 -10.12 -3.79
C GLY A 98 -2.51 -9.20 -3.59
N THR A 99 -2.25 -8.75 -2.36
CA THR A 99 -1.04 -8.01 -1.97
C THR A 99 -0.54 -8.51 -0.64
N GLU A 100 0.71 -8.17 -0.33
CA GLU A 100 1.33 -8.47 0.96
C GLU A 100 1.61 -7.17 1.74
N PRO A 101 0.71 -6.78 2.66
CA PRO A 101 0.87 -5.60 3.50
C PRO A 101 2.19 -5.51 4.25
N GLN A 102 2.70 -6.66 4.71
CA GLN A 102 3.97 -6.72 5.44
C GLN A 102 5.10 -6.17 4.56
N ALA A 103 5.27 -6.67 3.33
CA ALA A 103 6.28 -6.19 2.39
C ALA A 103 6.16 -4.67 2.10
N VAL A 104 4.93 -4.16 1.93
CA VAL A 104 4.71 -2.71 1.72
C VAL A 104 5.18 -1.90 2.93
N VAL A 105 4.86 -2.35 4.15
CA VAL A 105 5.30 -1.70 5.39
C VAL A 105 6.81 -1.77 5.54
N GLU A 106 7.40 -2.91 5.19
CA GLU A 106 8.83 -3.13 5.20
C GLU A 106 9.58 -2.13 4.29
N HIS A 107 9.08 -1.93 3.07
CA HIS A 107 9.58 -0.89 2.16
C HIS A 107 9.39 0.53 2.71
N CYS A 108 8.29 0.81 3.40
CA CYS A 108 8.07 2.10 4.06
C CYS A 108 9.08 2.35 5.19
N LEU A 109 9.41 1.33 5.98
CA LEU A 109 10.43 1.39 7.03
C LEU A 109 11.82 1.58 6.43
N ALA A 110 12.18 0.82 5.41
CA ALA A 110 13.45 0.96 4.70
C ALA A 110 13.62 2.37 4.10
N ALA A 111 12.58 2.90 3.45
CA ALA A 111 12.59 4.25 2.92
C ALA A 111 12.72 5.32 4.04
N THR A 112 12.13 5.07 5.20
CA THR A 112 12.26 5.96 6.37
C THR A 112 13.67 5.92 6.95
N GLY A 113 14.30 4.74 7.00
CA GLY A 113 15.71 4.59 7.41
C GLY A 113 16.67 5.38 6.52
N ILE A 114 16.51 5.30 5.19
CA ILE A 114 17.32 6.08 4.23
C ILE A 114 17.12 7.59 4.45
N ARG A 115 15.87 8.05 4.68
CA ARG A 115 15.58 9.46 4.98
C ARG A 115 16.20 9.88 6.31
N LYS A 116 16.11 9.07 7.36
CA LYS A 116 16.71 9.34 8.67
C LYS A 116 18.23 9.45 8.58
N GLN A 117 18.88 8.60 7.78
CA GLN A 117 20.32 8.70 7.52
C GLN A 117 20.67 10.02 6.81
N ARG A 118 19.92 10.39 5.76
CA ARG A 118 20.07 11.67 5.07
C ARG A 118 19.87 12.84 6.04
N ASP A 119 18.82 12.80 6.84
CA ASP A 119 18.44 13.89 7.74
C ASP A 119 19.42 14.02 8.92
N SER A 120 20.01 12.92 9.39
CA SER A 120 21.13 12.96 10.34
C SER A 120 22.35 13.68 9.75
N GLN A 121 22.74 13.34 8.52
CA GLN A 121 23.85 14.01 7.82
C GLN A 121 23.55 15.50 7.58
N LEU A 122 22.33 15.83 7.16
CA LEU A 122 21.89 17.22 6.97
C LEU A 122 21.84 17.99 8.30
N THR A 123 21.49 17.34 9.41
CA THR A 123 21.50 17.95 10.74
C THR A 123 22.92 18.32 11.16
N VAL A 124 23.91 17.44 10.91
CA VAL A 124 25.33 17.74 11.14
C VAL A 124 25.79 18.90 10.27
N VAL A 125 25.44 18.91 8.98
CA VAL A 125 25.77 20.02 8.07
C VAL A 125 25.13 21.32 8.55
N MET A 126 23.88 21.30 8.99
CA MET A 126 23.19 22.47 9.54
C MET A 126 23.82 22.95 10.86
N GLY A 127 24.26 22.05 11.74
CA GLY A 127 24.97 22.41 12.96
C GLY A 127 26.32 23.08 12.68
N VAL A 128 27.14 22.47 11.82
CA VAL A 128 28.51 22.92 11.54
C VAL A 128 28.54 24.16 10.64
N PHE A 129 27.75 24.18 9.56
CA PHE A 129 27.79 25.26 8.57
C PHE A 129 26.65 26.28 8.71
N GLY A 130 25.60 25.93 9.45
CA GLY A 130 24.46 26.81 9.72
C GLY A 130 24.54 27.48 11.08
N VAL A 131 24.54 26.72 12.17
CA VAL A 131 24.50 27.29 13.53
C VAL A 131 25.81 27.99 13.88
N LEU A 132 26.96 27.38 13.60
CA LEU A 132 28.28 27.97 13.91
C LEU A 132 28.57 29.25 13.10
N PHE A 133 27.96 29.38 11.92
CA PHE A 133 28.08 30.52 11.01
C PHE A 133 26.73 31.21 10.73
N LEU A 134 25.85 31.26 11.74
CA LEU A 134 24.45 31.70 11.62
C LEU A 134 24.28 33.05 10.90
N PRO A 135 25.05 34.11 11.21
CA PRO A 135 24.84 35.38 10.52
C PRO A 135 25.17 35.29 9.02
N GLY A 136 26.16 34.48 8.65
CA GLY A 136 26.48 34.21 7.25
C GLY A 136 25.39 33.43 6.54
N LEU A 137 24.82 32.40 7.20
CA LEU A 137 23.67 31.65 6.68
C LEU A 137 22.46 32.56 6.45
N LEU A 138 22.14 33.46 7.38
CA LEU A 138 21.01 34.40 7.25
C LEU A 138 21.18 35.34 6.06
N ILE A 139 22.40 35.86 5.82
CA ILE A 139 22.71 36.67 4.64
C ILE A 139 22.44 35.88 3.36
N TRP A 140 22.92 34.63 3.29
CA TRP A 140 22.69 33.78 2.12
C TRP A 140 21.21 33.43 1.93
N LEU A 141 20.48 33.12 2.99
CA LEU A 141 19.04 32.85 2.92
C LEU A 141 18.27 34.08 2.41
N LEU A 142 18.62 35.29 2.87
CA LEU A 142 18.05 36.53 2.37
C LEU A 142 18.36 36.73 0.88
N ILE A 143 19.59 36.48 0.45
CA ILE A 143 19.98 36.54 -0.97
C ILE A 143 19.17 35.52 -1.81
N PHE A 144 19.00 34.29 -1.31
CA PHE A 144 18.20 33.28 -1.98
C PHE A 144 16.71 33.65 -2.05
N GLN A 145 16.17 34.20 -0.97
CA GLN A 145 14.76 34.60 -0.92
C GLN A 145 14.48 35.81 -1.79
N ALA A 146 15.39 36.80 -1.80
CA ALA A 146 15.35 37.92 -2.73
C ALA A 146 15.41 37.42 -4.18
N ARG A 147 16.35 36.53 -4.51
CA ARG A 147 16.44 35.92 -5.85
C ARG A 147 15.16 35.19 -6.25
N LYS A 148 14.53 34.46 -5.32
CA LYS A 148 13.28 33.75 -5.58
C LYS A 148 12.14 34.71 -5.88
N TRP A 149 11.95 35.74 -5.05
CA TRP A 149 10.92 36.76 -5.24
C TRP A 149 11.09 37.48 -6.59
N ILE A 150 12.33 37.78 -6.96
CA ILE A 150 12.71 38.34 -8.25
C ILE A 150 12.39 37.40 -9.40
N SER A 151 12.71 36.10 -9.28
CA SER A 151 12.47 35.13 -10.36
C SER A 151 10.99 34.83 -10.59
N ASP A 152 10.15 35.05 -9.58
CA ASP A 152 8.70 34.93 -9.69
C ASP A 152 8.06 36.14 -10.40
N GLN A 153 8.78 37.26 -10.55
CA GLN A 153 8.32 38.40 -11.33
C GLN A 153 8.45 38.13 -12.84
N LYS A 154 7.37 38.35 -13.59
CA LYS A 154 7.30 38.08 -15.05
C LYS A 154 8.06 39.09 -15.92
N ASP A 155 8.54 40.20 -15.34
CA ASP A 155 9.20 41.26 -16.10
C ASP A 155 10.68 40.96 -16.37
N LYS A 156 10.99 40.69 -17.65
CA LYS A 156 12.36 40.39 -18.11
C LYS A 156 13.37 41.51 -17.80
N ARG A 157 12.94 42.77 -17.78
CA ARG A 157 13.80 43.94 -17.47
C ARG A 157 14.09 44.03 -15.97
N ALA A 158 13.09 43.81 -15.13
CA ALA A 158 13.25 43.71 -13.68
C ALA A 158 14.20 42.56 -13.33
N GLN A 159 14.03 41.40 -14.00
CA GLN A 159 14.86 40.22 -13.83
C GLN A 159 16.33 40.44 -14.25
N ALA A 160 16.58 41.21 -15.31
CA ALA A 160 17.94 41.55 -15.74
C ALA A 160 18.63 42.51 -14.77
N LEU A 161 17.95 43.60 -14.35
CA LEU A 161 18.46 44.57 -13.38
C LEU A 161 18.75 43.93 -12.02
N SER A 162 17.85 43.10 -11.53
CA SER A 162 18.02 42.39 -10.26
C SER A 162 19.15 41.36 -10.30
N THR A 163 19.36 40.70 -11.45
CA THR A 163 20.47 39.75 -11.63
C THR A 163 21.79 40.49 -11.64
N ALA A 164 21.87 41.65 -12.31
CA ALA A 164 23.05 42.52 -12.26
C ALA A 164 23.33 43.02 -10.84
N LEU A 165 22.29 43.35 -10.06
CA LEU A 165 22.41 43.81 -8.67
C LEU A 165 22.91 42.69 -7.73
N LEU A 166 22.43 41.45 -7.93
CA LEU A 166 22.94 40.27 -7.22
C LEU A 166 24.40 39.96 -7.56
N VAL A 167 24.79 40.10 -8.84
CA VAL A 167 26.18 39.94 -9.27
C VAL A 167 27.06 41.04 -8.69
N GLY A 168 26.59 42.29 -8.67
CA GLY A 168 27.28 43.42 -8.05
C GLY A 168 27.45 43.24 -6.53
N ALA A 169 26.40 42.79 -5.84
CA ALA A 169 26.47 42.46 -4.41
C ALA A 169 27.41 41.28 -4.14
N GLY A 170 27.41 40.27 -5.01
CA GLY A 170 28.36 39.16 -4.96
C GLY A 170 29.81 39.62 -5.16
N GLY A 171 30.04 40.53 -6.11
CA GLY A 171 31.35 41.15 -6.35
C GLY A 171 31.83 42.01 -5.17
N LEU A 172 30.93 42.78 -4.55
CA LEU A 172 31.21 43.53 -3.33
C LEU A 172 31.52 42.62 -2.14
N LEU A 173 30.79 41.51 -1.98
CA LEU A 173 31.08 40.49 -0.97
C LEU A 173 32.48 39.89 -1.16
N LEU A 174 32.87 39.65 -2.40
CA LEU A 174 34.18 39.11 -2.78
C LEU A 174 35.30 40.13 -2.51
N LEU A 175 35.07 41.40 -2.85
CA LEU A 175 36.00 42.50 -2.57
C LEU A 175 36.14 42.74 -1.06
N PHE A 176 35.05 42.65 -0.31
CA PHE A 176 35.04 42.70 1.15
C PHE A 176 35.85 41.55 1.77
N LEU A 177 35.74 40.34 1.20
CA LEU A 177 36.53 39.16 1.61
C LEU A 177 38.03 39.37 1.44
N ILE A 178 38.45 40.01 0.33
CA ILE A 178 39.85 40.28 -0.01
C ILE A 178 40.43 41.43 0.81
N ARG A 179 39.66 42.51 1.03
CA ARG A 179 40.15 43.75 1.67
C ARG A 179 39.74 43.96 3.13
N LEU A 180 39.25 42.93 3.81
CA LEU A 180 38.84 42.98 5.22
C LEU A 180 39.98 43.54 6.11
N PRO A 181 39.78 44.69 6.80
CA PRO A 181 40.80 45.33 7.62
C PRO A 181 41.02 44.66 8.99
N PHE A 182 40.24 43.63 9.31
CA PHE A 182 40.40 42.86 10.54
C PHE A 182 41.43 41.74 10.35
N THR A 183 42.54 41.81 11.09
CA THR A 183 43.55 40.76 11.18
C THR A 183 43.33 39.91 12.46
N GLY A 184 43.77 38.64 12.46
CA GLY A 184 43.61 37.71 13.60
C GLY A 184 42.39 36.76 13.50
N LEU A 185 42.05 36.10 14.61
CA LEU A 185 40.99 35.06 14.67
C LEU A 185 39.60 35.59 14.26
N ALA A 186 39.27 36.84 14.62
CA ALA A 186 38.00 37.46 14.24
C ALA A 186 37.90 37.71 12.73
N GLY A 187 39.00 38.09 12.07
CA GLY A 187 39.06 38.24 10.62
C GLY A 187 38.90 36.90 9.88
N LEU A 188 39.50 35.82 10.41
CA LEU A 188 39.32 34.47 9.90
C LEU A 188 37.87 33.99 10.06
N TYR A 189 37.23 34.25 11.21
CA TYR A 189 35.83 33.92 11.44
C TYR A 189 34.91 34.65 10.45
N LEU A 190 35.09 35.96 10.23
CA LEU A 190 34.31 36.75 9.27
C LEU A 190 34.42 36.20 7.83
N ARG A 191 35.63 35.81 7.41
CA ARG A 191 35.82 35.17 6.09
C ARG A 191 35.13 33.81 6.03
N ALA A 192 35.27 33.01 7.08
CA ALA A 192 34.62 31.71 7.18
C ALA A 192 33.09 31.84 7.17
N MET A 193 32.50 32.86 7.79
CA MET A 193 31.04 33.10 7.76
C MET A 193 30.48 33.29 6.34
N ILE A 194 31.26 33.83 5.41
CA ILE A 194 30.80 34.03 4.03
C ILE A 194 30.93 32.74 3.21
N VAL A 195 32.03 32.00 3.40
CA VAL A 195 32.39 30.82 2.58
C VAL A 195 31.74 29.53 3.11
N ALA A 196 31.70 29.35 4.42
CA ALA A 196 31.22 28.12 5.06
C ALA A 196 29.76 27.78 4.70
N PRO A 197 28.79 28.71 4.65
CA PRO A 197 27.42 28.40 4.21
C PRO A 197 27.34 27.91 2.75
N VAL A 198 28.23 28.38 1.87
CA VAL A 198 28.29 27.92 0.46
C VAL A 198 28.78 26.48 0.39
N ILE A 199 29.82 26.15 1.17
CA ILE A 199 30.33 24.77 1.30
C ILE A 199 29.23 23.87 1.88
N GLY A 200 28.58 24.31 2.96
CA GLY A 200 27.45 23.60 3.57
C GLY A 200 26.31 23.35 2.59
N TRP A 201 25.97 24.33 1.75
CA TRP A 201 24.96 24.17 0.70
C TRP A 201 25.37 23.13 -0.36
N LEU A 202 26.62 23.14 -0.82
CA LEU A 202 27.13 22.15 -1.78
C LEU A 202 27.08 20.73 -1.20
N LEU A 203 27.50 20.55 0.05
CA LEU A 203 27.42 19.27 0.76
C LEU A 203 25.96 18.82 0.92
N ALA A 204 25.09 19.71 1.39
CA ALA A 204 23.66 19.42 1.53
C ALA A 204 23.03 19.01 0.20
N LYS A 205 23.36 19.72 -0.89
CA LYS A 205 22.91 19.39 -2.24
C LYS A 205 23.40 18.00 -2.68
N GLN A 206 24.67 17.69 -2.50
CA GLN A 206 25.22 16.37 -2.85
C GLN A 206 24.56 15.23 -2.07
N ILE A 207 24.32 15.42 -0.78
CA ILE A 207 23.62 14.46 0.07
C ILE A 207 22.20 14.23 -0.47
N CYS A 208 21.45 15.32 -0.70
CA CYS A 208 20.08 15.23 -1.22
C CYS A 208 20.01 14.56 -2.60
N GLU A 209 20.92 14.91 -3.52
CA GLU A 209 20.96 14.32 -4.86
C GLU A 209 21.33 12.83 -4.84
N ARG A 210 22.28 12.42 -3.99
CA ARG A 210 22.63 11.00 -3.82
C ARG A 210 21.45 10.21 -3.28
N THR A 211 20.78 10.71 -2.24
CA THR A 211 19.59 10.07 -1.69
C THR A 211 18.46 10.01 -2.70
N ALA A 212 18.19 11.09 -3.45
CA ALA A 212 17.14 11.10 -4.47
C ALA A 212 17.41 10.08 -5.59
N LYS A 213 18.68 9.92 -6.00
CA LYS A 213 19.08 8.89 -6.97
C LYS A 213 18.85 7.48 -6.42
N ASP A 214 19.28 7.19 -5.19
CA ASP A 214 19.05 5.89 -4.54
C ASP A 214 17.55 5.56 -4.43
N MET A 215 16.73 6.52 -3.98
CA MET A 215 15.29 6.34 -3.90
C MET A 215 14.64 6.06 -5.26
N ARG A 216 15.02 6.80 -6.31
CA ARG A 216 14.50 6.59 -7.67
C ARG A 216 14.93 5.24 -8.27
N LEU A 217 16.16 4.80 -8.00
CA LEU A 217 16.63 3.47 -8.42
C LEU A 217 15.80 2.35 -7.78
N ARG A 218 15.48 2.48 -6.48
CA ARG A 218 14.62 1.51 -5.77
C ARG A 218 13.18 1.54 -6.27
N TRP A 219 12.65 2.73 -6.55
CA TRP A 219 11.34 2.90 -7.20
C TRP A 219 11.32 2.18 -8.56
N GLU A 220 12.30 2.42 -9.43
CA GLU A 220 12.38 1.78 -10.73
C GLU A 220 12.55 0.26 -10.63
N SER A 221 13.40 -0.21 -9.72
CA SER A 221 13.62 -1.64 -9.47
C SER A 221 12.33 -2.35 -9.06
N LEU A 222 11.57 -1.80 -8.11
CA LEU A 222 10.30 -2.40 -7.68
C LEU A 222 9.31 -2.54 -8.84
N LEU A 223 9.19 -1.50 -9.68
CA LEU A 223 8.30 -1.54 -10.84
C LEU A 223 8.80 -2.44 -11.98
N ALA A 224 10.09 -2.74 -12.00
CA ALA A 224 10.68 -3.70 -12.93
C ALA A 224 10.55 -5.16 -12.44
N GLY A 225 9.97 -5.40 -11.25
CA GLY A 225 9.95 -6.72 -10.61
C GLY A 225 11.31 -7.13 -10.05
N GLY A 226 12.23 -6.18 -9.88
CA GLY A 226 13.57 -6.42 -9.34
C GLY A 226 13.53 -6.59 -7.83
N GLY A 227 14.00 -7.75 -7.35
CA GLY A 227 14.04 -8.17 -5.94
C GLY A 227 15.02 -7.42 -5.03
N ILE A 228 15.10 -6.08 -5.12
CA ILE A 228 15.75 -5.29 -4.06
C ILE A 228 14.83 -5.35 -2.84
N GLY A 229 14.98 -6.41 -2.05
CA GLY A 229 14.26 -6.59 -0.81
C GLY A 229 14.47 -5.41 0.14
N ALA A 230 13.42 -5.05 0.87
CA ALA A 230 13.51 -4.03 1.90
C ALA A 230 14.56 -4.43 2.95
N LYS A 231 15.64 -3.65 3.06
CA LYS A 231 16.63 -3.84 4.12
C LYS A 231 16.14 -3.11 5.36
N ILE A 232 15.78 -3.84 6.41
CA ILE A 232 15.38 -3.27 7.70
C ILE A 232 16.31 -3.84 8.79
N PRO A 233 17.52 -3.26 8.94
CA PRO A 233 18.41 -3.66 10.02
C PRO A 233 17.74 -3.52 11.41
N GLU A 234 16.87 -2.52 11.58
CA GLU A 234 16.16 -2.22 12.84
C GLU A 234 15.10 -3.28 13.24
N ALA A 235 14.75 -4.21 12.35
CA ALA A 235 13.78 -5.28 12.66
C ALA A 235 14.45 -6.54 13.23
N VAL A 236 15.78 -6.64 13.16
CA VAL A 236 16.54 -7.77 13.68
C VAL A 236 17.07 -7.39 15.07
N PRO A 237 16.55 -7.99 16.16
CA PRO A 237 17.10 -7.75 17.48
C PRO A 237 18.53 -8.27 17.52
N THR A 238 19.49 -7.38 17.75
CA THR A 238 20.91 -7.76 17.85
C THR A 238 21.26 -8.20 19.27
N ASN A 239 20.47 -7.73 20.25
CA ASN A 239 20.60 -8.06 21.67
C ASN A 239 19.23 -8.40 22.30
N PRO A 240 19.18 -9.31 23.29
CA PRO A 240 17.93 -9.67 23.99
C PRO A 240 17.19 -8.50 24.68
N ASN A 241 17.89 -7.40 24.98
CA ASN A 241 17.32 -6.22 25.65
C ASN A 241 16.77 -5.17 24.65
N GLU A 242 16.80 -5.44 23.34
CA GLU A 242 16.39 -4.50 22.31
C GLU A 242 14.87 -4.47 22.13
N THR A 243 14.19 -3.77 23.05
CA THR A 243 12.72 -3.69 23.09
C THR A 243 12.08 -3.07 21.85
N ALA A 244 12.79 -2.20 21.12
CA ALA A 244 12.27 -1.54 19.92
C ALA A 244 12.17 -2.51 18.73
N ALA A 245 13.21 -3.29 18.47
CA ALA A 245 13.24 -4.30 17.41
C ALA A 245 12.21 -5.41 17.67
N GLU A 246 12.08 -5.87 18.92
CA GLU A 246 11.06 -6.85 19.28
C GLU A 246 9.63 -6.32 19.11
N ARG A 247 9.35 -5.08 19.50
CA ARG A 247 8.04 -4.45 19.24
C ARG A 247 7.75 -4.37 17.74
N LEU A 248 8.75 -4.06 16.93
CA LEU A 248 8.59 -4.01 15.47
C LEU A 248 8.29 -5.40 14.90
N ARG A 249 9.04 -6.42 15.31
CA ARG A 249 8.83 -7.82 14.91
C ARG A 249 7.44 -8.31 15.29
N GLN A 250 7.01 -8.06 16.52
CA GLN A 250 5.65 -8.39 16.99
C GLN A 250 4.59 -7.63 16.20
N GLY A 251 4.83 -6.35 15.90
CA GLY A 251 3.93 -5.53 15.08
C GLY A 251 3.74 -6.09 13.66
N LEU A 252 4.82 -6.52 13.01
CA LEU A 252 4.78 -7.17 11.69
C LEU A 252 4.07 -8.53 11.76
N ALA A 253 4.36 -9.35 12.78
CA ALA A 253 3.68 -10.62 12.98
C ALA A 253 2.17 -10.45 13.21
N HIS A 254 1.78 -9.46 14.02
CA HIS A 254 0.37 -9.10 14.24
C HIS A 254 -0.32 -8.62 12.96
N LEU A 255 0.38 -7.82 12.14
CA LEU A 255 -0.12 -7.39 10.83
C LEU A 255 -0.41 -8.60 9.95
N THR A 256 0.53 -9.54 9.85
CA THR A 256 0.38 -10.73 9.01
C THR A 256 -0.73 -11.65 9.51
N ALA A 257 -0.84 -11.88 10.82
CA ALA A 257 -1.94 -12.62 11.42
C ALA A 257 -3.30 -11.96 11.12
N GLU A 258 -3.39 -10.64 11.23
CA GLU A 258 -4.62 -9.89 10.93
C GLU A 258 -5.00 -9.99 9.44
N GLN A 259 -4.03 -9.98 8.52
CA GLN A 259 -4.28 -10.17 7.10
C GLN A 259 -4.71 -11.60 6.75
N GLN A 260 -4.31 -12.58 7.55
CA GLN A 260 -4.73 -13.97 7.40
C GLN A 260 -6.09 -14.28 8.04
N SER A 261 -6.70 -13.35 8.77
CA SER A 261 -8.00 -13.55 9.42
C SER A 261 -9.11 -13.93 8.44
N ASN A 262 -10.06 -14.76 8.89
CA ASN A 262 -11.21 -15.26 8.10
C ASN A 262 -12.52 -14.50 8.35
N SER A 263 -12.46 -13.37 9.05
CA SER A 263 -13.59 -12.46 9.27
C SER A 263 -13.52 -11.29 8.28
N VAL A 264 -14.60 -10.91 7.63
CA VAL A 264 -14.67 -9.74 6.73
C VAL A 264 -15.90 -8.91 7.05
N PHE A 265 -15.91 -7.66 6.61
CA PHE A 265 -16.93 -6.69 7.03
C PHE A 265 -17.75 -6.24 5.83
N TYR A 266 -19.08 -6.29 5.96
CA TYR A 266 -20.02 -5.76 4.97
C TYR A 266 -20.45 -4.35 5.37
N ALA A 267 -20.27 -3.38 4.48
CA ALA A 267 -20.52 -1.96 4.76
C ALA A 267 -21.59 -1.37 3.82
N GLY A 268 -22.77 -1.99 3.79
CA GLY A 268 -23.93 -1.51 3.02
C GLY A 268 -23.62 -1.35 1.52
N PRO A 269 -23.85 -0.19 0.90
CA PRO A 269 -23.60 0.06 -0.52
C PRO A 269 -22.14 -0.10 -0.97
N LYS A 270 -21.17 -0.06 -0.03
CA LYS A 270 -19.75 -0.33 -0.35
C LYS A 270 -19.47 -1.81 -0.58
N GLY A 271 -20.41 -2.69 -0.26
CA GLY A 271 -20.24 -4.14 -0.33
C GLY A 271 -19.33 -4.67 0.78
N ILE A 272 -18.71 -5.82 0.53
CA ILE A 272 -17.75 -6.45 1.43
C ILE A 272 -16.39 -5.77 1.28
N LEU A 273 -15.91 -5.17 2.37
CA LEU A 273 -14.66 -4.41 2.38
C LEU A 273 -13.48 -5.32 2.00
N GLY A 274 -12.65 -4.85 1.07
CA GLY A 274 -11.49 -5.58 0.56
C GLY A 274 -11.76 -6.42 -0.69
N MET A 275 -12.96 -6.97 -0.87
CA MET A 275 -13.24 -7.94 -1.95
C MET A 275 -13.48 -7.31 -3.34
N GLY A 276 -13.58 -5.99 -3.42
CA GLY A 276 -13.83 -5.27 -4.66
C GLY A 276 -15.32 -5.15 -4.97
N THR A 277 -15.65 -4.83 -6.22
CA THR A 277 -17.03 -4.58 -6.64
C THR A 277 -17.73 -5.90 -6.96
N ARG A 278 -18.96 -6.09 -6.45
CA ARG A 278 -19.82 -7.19 -6.86
C ARG A 278 -20.30 -6.97 -8.29
N TRP A 279 -20.13 -7.98 -9.14
CA TRP A 279 -20.42 -7.89 -10.57
C TRP A 279 -21.41 -8.94 -11.07
N GLY A 280 -21.57 -10.03 -10.31
CA GLY A 280 -22.44 -11.14 -10.65
C GLY A 280 -23.16 -11.69 -9.41
N SER A 281 -24.36 -12.20 -9.63
CA SER A 281 -25.16 -12.88 -8.62
C SER A 281 -25.99 -13.96 -9.30
N TRP A 282 -25.80 -15.21 -8.90
CA TRP A 282 -26.55 -16.36 -9.38
C TRP A 282 -27.18 -17.06 -8.19
N GLN A 283 -28.47 -17.34 -8.30
CA GLN A 283 -29.25 -17.89 -7.21
C GLN A 283 -30.03 -19.09 -7.73
N LEU A 284 -29.93 -20.20 -7.01
CA LEU A 284 -30.72 -21.40 -7.20
C LEU A 284 -31.51 -21.62 -5.93
N ALA A 285 -32.83 -21.48 -6.02
CA ALA A 285 -33.73 -21.58 -4.87
C ALA A 285 -34.93 -22.44 -5.25
N GLU A 286 -35.05 -23.62 -4.64
CA GLU A 286 -36.11 -24.56 -4.92
C GLU A 286 -36.55 -25.31 -3.65
N GLU A 287 -37.77 -25.83 -3.72
CA GLU A 287 -38.37 -26.62 -2.65
C GLU A 287 -37.72 -28.02 -2.57
N LEU A 288 -37.53 -28.50 -1.35
CA LEU A 288 -37.02 -29.82 -1.00
C LEU A 288 -38.20 -30.79 -0.96
N THR A 289 -38.44 -31.46 -2.08
CA THR A 289 -39.45 -32.51 -2.20
C THR A 289 -38.79 -33.89 -2.13
N PRO A 290 -39.38 -34.87 -1.42
CA PRO A 290 -38.89 -36.24 -1.45
C PRO A 290 -38.93 -36.81 -2.87
N ARG A 291 -37.95 -37.64 -3.20
CA ARG A 291 -37.88 -38.33 -4.50
C ARG A 291 -39.05 -39.28 -4.74
N GLU A 292 -39.48 -39.97 -3.70
CA GLU A 292 -40.62 -40.90 -3.73
C GLU A 292 -41.79 -40.32 -2.93
N PRO A 293 -43.02 -40.30 -3.49
CA PRO A 293 -44.19 -39.84 -2.75
C PRO A 293 -44.41 -40.65 -1.46
N GLY A 294 -44.35 -39.97 -0.32
CA GLY A 294 -44.52 -40.60 1.00
C GLY A 294 -43.23 -41.05 1.70
N ALA A 295 -42.06 -40.89 1.06
CA ALA A 295 -40.77 -41.08 1.71
C ALA A 295 -40.32 -39.81 2.48
N GLU A 296 -39.57 -39.99 3.57
CA GLU A 296 -38.93 -38.88 4.29
C GLU A 296 -37.54 -38.57 3.70
N ILE A 297 -37.19 -37.29 3.64
CA ILE A 297 -35.85 -36.84 3.27
C ILE A 297 -34.91 -37.12 4.45
N HIS A 298 -33.73 -37.69 4.18
CA HIS A 298 -32.72 -37.87 5.22
C HIS A 298 -32.25 -36.49 5.72
N PRO A 299 -32.31 -36.20 7.03
CA PRO A 299 -31.92 -34.88 7.53
C PRO A 299 -30.43 -34.60 7.29
N PHE A 300 -30.13 -33.50 6.62
CA PHE A 300 -28.78 -32.99 6.41
C PHE A 300 -28.70 -31.51 6.82
N ARG A 301 -27.48 -31.04 7.12
CA ARG A 301 -27.24 -29.64 7.49
C ARG A 301 -26.74 -28.82 6.31
N SER A 302 -26.91 -27.50 6.36
CA SER A 302 -26.33 -26.59 5.36
C SER A 302 -24.81 -26.75 5.25
N TRP A 303 -24.15 -27.05 6.38
CA TRP A 303 -22.73 -27.38 6.42
C TRP A 303 -22.33 -28.59 5.55
N ASP A 304 -23.17 -29.61 5.46
CA ASP A 304 -22.84 -30.83 4.70
C ASP A 304 -22.79 -30.54 3.19
N VAL A 305 -23.72 -29.71 2.72
CA VAL A 305 -23.73 -29.19 1.33
C VAL A 305 -22.48 -28.34 1.07
N ILE A 306 -22.16 -27.40 1.97
CA ILE A 306 -20.99 -26.52 1.83
C ILE A 306 -19.68 -27.32 1.85
N ARG A 307 -19.58 -28.34 2.69
CA ARG A 307 -18.40 -29.20 2.77
C ARG A 307 -18.19 -29.97 1.46
N ALA A 308 -19.26 -30.54 0.90
CA ALA A 308 -19.20 -31.22 -0.39
C ALA A 308 -18.73 -30.28 -1.51
N ILE A 309 -19.27 -29.05 -1.54
CA ILE A 309 -18.85 -28.01 -2.50
C ILE A 309 -17.36 -27.65 -2.29
N HIS A 310 -16.93 -27.43 -1.05
CA HIS A 310 -15.54 -27.11 -0.71
C HIS A 310 -14.55 -28.17 -1.20
N ASP A 311 -14.87 -29.44 -0.97
CA ASP A 311 -14.01 -30.57 -1.36
C ASP A 311 -13.88 -30.68 -2.88
N GLN A 312 -14.96 -30.46 -3.64
CA GLN A 312 -14.91 -30.47 -5.10
C GLN A 312 -14.21 -29.24 -5.70
N LEU A 313 -14.36 -28.06 -5.10
CA LEU A 313 -13.67 -26.85 -5.55
C LEU A 313 -12.16 -26.96 -5.42
N ARG A 314 -11.63 -27.75 -4.46
CA ARG A 314 -10.20 -28.05 -4.38
C ARG A 314 -9.67 -28.83 -5.58
N LEU A 315 -10.54 -29.55 -6.27
CA LEU A 315 -10.21 -30.35 -7.44
C LEU A 315 -10.37 -29.58 -8.76
N LEU A 316 -10.74 -28.29 -8.71
CA LEU A 316 -11.01 -27.46 -9.89
C LEU A 316 -9.77 -27.29 -10.80
N GLU A 317 -8.56 -27.40 -10.27
CA GLU A 317 -7.31 -27.40 -11.04
C GLU A 317 -7.12 -28.68 -11.88
N ARG A 318 -7.81 -29.77 -11.52
CA ARG A 318 -7.72 -31.06 -12.20
C ARG A 318 -8.65 -31.07 -13.41
N GLY A 319 -8.15 -30.54 -14.51
CA GLY A 319 -8.83 -30.55 -15.79
C GLY A 319 -8.67 -31.87 -16.57
N PRO A 320 -9.58 -32.18 -17.49
CA PRO A 320 -9.46 -33.34 -18.38
C PRO A 320 -8.37 -33.15 -19.46
N LEU A 321 -7.94 -31.91 -19.69
CA LEU A 321 -6.88 -31.56 -20.66
C LEU A 321 -5.59 -31.21 -19.92
N HIS A 322 -4.46 -31.71 -20.44
CA HIS A 322 -3.12 -31.37 -19.94
C HIS A 322 -2.67 -29.95 -20.32
N THR A 323 -3.44 -29.24 -21.14
CA THR A 323 -3.16 -27.87 -21.59
C THR A 323 -4.29 -26.92 -21.15
N GLY A 324 -3.92 -25.74 -20.66
CA GLY A 324 -4.89 -24.72 -20.21
C GLY A 324 -5.25 -24.81 -18.72
N GLY A 325 -4.24 -25.00 -17.85
CA GLY A 325 -4.42 -25.13 -16.41
C GLY A 325 -5.20 -23.95 -15.81
N PHE A 326 -6.33 -24.27 -15.18
CA PHE A 326 -7.08 -23.33 -14.36
C PHE A 326 -6.24 -22.96 -13.13
N PRO A 327 -6.15 -21.68 -12.73
CA PRO A 327 -5.35 -21.27 -11.59
C PRO A 327 -5.81 -21.97 -10.30
N THR A 328 -4.86 -22.39 -9.45
CA THR A 328 -5.18 -23.02 -8.16
C THR A 328 -6.02 -22.06 -7.30
N PRO A 329 -7.26 -22.42 -6.94
CA PRO A 329 -8.11 -21.57 -6.11
C PRO A 329 -7.62 -21.53 -4.66
N SER A 330 -7.68 -20.36 -4.03
CA SER A 330 -7.60 -20.24 -2.57
C SER A 330 -9.01 -20.31 -2.00
N ILE A 331 -9.32 -21.42 -1.31
CA ILE A 331 -10.65 -21.65 -0.73
C ILE A 331 -10.60 -21.39 0.77
N ARG A 332 -11.49 -20.53 1.27
CA ARG A 332 -11.61 -20.20 2.69
C ARG A 332 -13.07 -20.03 3.11
N HIS A 333 -13.38 -20.43 4.33
CA HIS A 333 -14.66 -20.10 4.95
C HIS A 333 -14.55 -18.71 5.57
N TRP A 334 -15.36 -17.77 5.07
CA TRP A 334 -15.42 -16.40 5.52
C TRP A 334 -16.63 -16.19 6.42
N ILE A 335 -16.42 -15.38 7.47
CA ILE A 335 -17.48 -14.88 8.32
C ILE A 335 -17.68 -13.41 8.02
N VAL A 336 -18.83 -13.06 7.46
CA VAL A 336 -19.18 -11.70 7.06
C VAL A 336 -19.99 -11.05 8.17
N THR A 337 -19.42 -10.03 8.81
CA THR A 337 -20.07 -9.24 9.86
C THR A 337 -20.61 -7.94 9.27
N PRO A 338 -21.90 -7.61 9.45
CA PRO A 338 -22.44 -6.33 8.99
C PRO A 338 -21.92 -5.17 9.85
N VAL A 339 -21.57 -4.07 9.19
CA VAL A 339 -21.09 -2.82 9.80
C VAL A 339 -21.89 -1.65 9.22
N GLY A 340 -22.12 -0.61 10.01
CA GLY A 340 -22.82 0.59 9.53
C GLY A 340 -22.14 1.22 8.31
N GLU A 341 -22.93 1.71 7.36
CA GLU A 341 -22.53 2.23 6.04
C GLU A 341 -21.41 3.30 6.06
N ASN A 342 -21.32 4.07 7.15
CA ASN A 342 -20.33 5.13 7.34
C ASN A 342 -19.39 4.90 8.53
N ALA A 343 -19.29 3.65 8.99
CA ALA A 343 -18.41 3.32 10.10
C ALA A 343 -16.95 3.64 9.75
N LYS A 344 -16.31 4.40 10.65
CA LYS A 344 -14.88 4.78 10.54
C LYS A 344 -13.96 3.75 11.20
N GLU A 345 -14.52 2.65 11.68
CA GLU A 345 -13.80 1.56 12.33
C GLU A 345 -14.60 0.27 12.24
N VAL A 346 -13.89 -0.83 12.35
CA VAL A 346 -14.44 -2.17 12.40
C VAL A 346 -13.90 -2.86 13.65
N ALA A 347 -14.72 -3.72 14.25
CA ALA A 347 -14.33 -4.51 15.41
C ALA A 347 -14.06 -5.95 14.95
N ARG A 348 -12.84 -6.42 15.14
CA ARG A 348 -12.49 -7.82 14.89
C ARG A 348 -13.10 -8.71 15.99
N PRO A 349 -13.50 -9.94 15.66
CA PRO A 349 -14.02 -10.87 16.65
C PRO A 349 -12.94 -11.16 17.72
N LYS A 350 -13.38 -11.24 18.98
CA LYS A 350 -12.56 -11.55 20.15
C LYS A 350 -13.28 -12.62 20.98
N GLY A 351 -12.53 -13.50 21.64
CA GLY A 351 -13.11 -14.53 22.51
C GLY A 351 -12.34 -15.85 22.47
N THR A 352 -12.89 -16.85 23.12
CA THR A 352 -12.34 -18.22 23.21
C THR A 352 -12.39 -18.97 21.89
N ASP A 353 -13.34 -18.62 21.02
CA ASP A 353 -13.56 -19.23 19.71
C ASP A 353 -12.76 -18.57 18.58
N VAL A 354 -11.89 -17.62 18.93
CA VAL A 354 -11.02 -16.90 18.01
C VAL A 354 -9.55 -17.20 18.34
N GLU A 355 -8.79 -17.62 17.34
CA GLU A 355 -7.35 -17.84 17.43
C GLU A 355 -6.64 -16.98 16.38
N ALA A 356 -5.70 -16.13 16.81
CA ALA A 356 -4.95 -15.24 15.90
C ALA A 356 -5.84 -14.48 14.89
N TYR A 357 -6.98 -13.94 15.35
CA TYR A 357 -8.01 -13.24 14.56
C TYR A 357 -8.83 -14.14 13.61
N GLN A 358 -8.66 -15.47 13.66
CA GLN A 358 -9.45 -16.43 12.91
C GLN A 358 -10.51 -17.09 13.80
N ILE A 359 -11.75 -17.16 13.31
CA ILE A 359 -12.83 -17.92 13.93
C ILE A 359 -12.58 -19.41 13.69
N LYS A 360 -12.66 -20.21 14.75
CA LYS A 360 -12.40 -21.66 14.73
C LYS A 360 -13.48 -22.45 13.98
N GLY A 361 -13.11 -23.65 13.52
CA GLY A 361 -13.96 -24.49 12.67
C GLY A 361 -15.33 -24.83 13.26
N HIS A 362 -15.44 -25.09 14.56
CA HIS A 362 -16.72 -25.41 15.20
C HIS A 362 -17.69 -24.24 15.17
N GLU A 363 -17.18 -23.02 15.39
CA GLU A 363 -17.99 -21.81 15.34
C GLU A 363 -18.41 -21.45 13.91
N ILE A 364 -17.53 -21.68 12.93
CA ILE A 364 -17.90 -21.56 11.51
C ILE A 364 -19.08 -22.49 11.17
N GLN A 365 -19.03 -23.74 11.62
CA GLN A 365 -20.11 -24.71 11.39
C GLN A 365 -21.41 -24.26 12.06
N ARG A 366 -21.33 -23.72 13.28
CA ARG A 366 -22.50 -23.18 14.00
C ARG A 366 -23.12 -22.01 13.24
N ILE A 367 -22.33 -21.02 12.85
CA ILE A 367 -22.78 -19.84 12.08
C ILE A 367 -23.43 -20.28 10.77
N CYS A 368 -22.84 -21.23 10.04
CA CYS A 368 -23.38 -21.76 8.79
C CYS A 368 -24.77 -22.39 8.95
N ASN A 369 -25.02 -23.08 10.06
CA ASN A 369 -26.27 -23.81 10.26
C ASN A 369 -27.38 -22.94 10.88
N GLU A 370 -27.03 -22.01 11.78
CA GLU A 370 -28.00 -21.29 12.61
C GLU A 370 -28.23 -19.84 12.18
N GLN A 371 -27.21 -19.13 11.68
CA GLN A 371 -27.26 -17.68 11.49
C GLN A 371 -27.59 -17.30 10.04
N GLN A 372 -28.85 -17.52 9.65
CA GLN A 372 -29.34 -17.21 8.30
C GLN A 372 -30.18 -15.91 8.23
N PHE A 373 -30.80 -15.49 9.35
CA PHE A 373 -31.68 -14.32 9.42
C PHE A 373 -31.33 -13.39 10.59
N GLY A 374 -31.66 -12.11 10.44
CA GLY A 374 -31.49 -11.09 11.47
C GLY A 374 -30.11 -10.42 11.50
N SER A 375 -29.83 -9.71 12.59
CA SER A 375 -28.55 -9.10 12.87
C SER A 375 -27.57 -10.14 13.41
N GLY A 376 -26.69 -10.65 12.56
CA GLY A 376 -25.71 -11.65 12.93
C GLY A 376 -24.63 -11.82 11.88
N ASP A 377 -23.61 -12.57 12.25
CA ASP A 377 -22.54 -12.96 11.36
C ASP A 377 -23.08 -13.97 10.33
N ARG A 378 -22.54 -13.93 9.12
CA ARG A 378 -22.99 -14.81 8.03
C ARG A 378 -21.84 -15.62 7.49
N HIS A 379 -22.09 -16.90 7.26
CA HIS A 379 -21.12 -17.79 6.63
C HIS A 379 -21.13 -17.62 5.11
N TYR A 380 -19.93 -17.50 4.53
CA TYR A 380 -19.71 -17.54 3.08
C TYR A 380 -18.53 -18.47 2.79
N LEU A 381 -18.70 -19.42 1.87
CA LEU A 381 -17.58 -20.16 1.30
C LEU A 381 -16.97 -19.33 0.18
N GLY A 382 -15.76 -18.81 0.37
CA GLY A 382 -15.08 -17.99 -0.62
C GLY A 382 -14.05 -18.76 -1.41
N VAL A 383 -14.12 -18.65 -2.73
CA VAL A 383 -13.13 -19.14 -3.69
C VAL A 383 -12.45 -17.94 -4.32
N GLN A 384 -11.15 -17.82 -4.09
CA GLN A 384 -10.36 -16.68 -4.57
C GLN A 384 -9.36 -17.10 -5.64
N PHE A 385 -9.34 -16.34 -6.72
CA PHE A 385 -8.36 -16.48 -7.80
C PHE A 385 -7.50 -15.23 -7.85
N ARG A 386 -6.19 -15.43 -7.72
CA ARG A 386 -5.19 -14.38 -7.90
C ARG A 386 -4.68 -14.48 -9.33
N LEU A 387 -5.04 -13.51 -10.15
CA LEU A 387 -4.67 -13.42 -11.56
C LEU A 387 -3.82 -12.17 -11.79
N TRP A 388 -3.13 -12.12 -12.95
CA TRP A 388 -2.33 -10.96 -13.36
C TRP A 388 -1.33 -10.52 -12.27
N ASP A 389 -0.70 -11.49 -11.61
CA ASP A 389 0.25 -11.25 -10.53
C ASP A 389 -0.31 -10.31 -9.43
N GLY A 390 -1.50 -10.65 -8.92
CA GLY A 390 -2.20 -9.90 -7.85
C GLY A 390 -2.92 -8.62 -8.29
N GLN A 391 -2.80 -8.23 -9.56
CA GLN A 391 -3.54 -7.08 -10.09
C GLN A 391 -5.03 -7.35 -10.21
N LEU A 392 -5.44 -8.59 -10.47
CA LEU A 392 -6.83 -8.99 -10.49
C LEU A 392 -7.08 -10.06 -9.43
N VAL A 393 -7.97 -9.79 -8.48
CA VAL A 393 -8.46 -10.80 -7.55
C VAL A 393 -9.95 -11.00 -7.79
N ILE A 394 -10.33 -12.22 -8.17
CA ILE A 394 -11.71 -12.62 -8.32
C ILE A 394 -12.08 -13.42 -7.08
N THR A 395 -13.14 -13.01 -6.39
CA THR A 395 -13.68 -13.72 -5.24
C THR A 395 -15.10 -14.15 -5.53
N MET A 396 -15.32 -15.46 -5.59
CA MET A 396 -16.64 -16.05 -5.65
C MET A 396 -17.08 -16.44 -4.24
N LEU A 397 -18.16 -15.86 -3.74
CA LEU A 397 -18.71 -16.22 -2.44
C LEU A 397 -19.99 -17.04 -2.62
N ILE A 398 -20.01 -18.20 -1.97
CA ILE A 398 -21.12 -19.16 -2.02
C ILE A 398 -21.78 -19.18 -0.65
N THR A 399 -23.11 -19.11 -0.64
CA THR A 399 -23.94 -19.25 0.56
C THR A 399 -24.97 -20.32 0.34
N VAL A 400 -25.24 -21.08 1.39
CA VAL A 400 -26.28 -22.10 1.42
C VAL A 400 -27.19 -21.77 2.58
N THR A 401 -28.45 -21.52 2.27
CA THR A 401 -29.49 -21.16 3.24
C THR A 401 -30.66 -22.11 3.08
N VAL A 402 -31.26 -22.53 4.18
CA VAL A 402 -32.41 -23.42 4.21
C VAL A 402 -33.52 -22.70 4.96
N LEU A 403 -34.55 -22.28 4.23
CA LEU A 403 -35.70 -21.60 4.79
C LEU A 403 -36.97 -22.36 4.41
N HIS A 404 -37.70 -22.86 5.38
CA HIS A 404 -39.05 -23.44 5.22
C HIS A 404 -39.19 -24.32 3.96
N HIS A 405 -38.65 -25.54 4.01
CA HIS A 405 -38.57 -26.50 2.90
C HIS A 405 -37.87 -25.99 1.64
N THR A 406 -37.40 -24.74 1.57
CA THR A 406 -36.68 -24.19 0.42
C THR A 406 -35.19 -24.16 0.71
N LEU A 407 -34.41 -24.85 -0.13
CA LEU A 407 -32.96 -24.68 -0.14
C LEU A 407 -32.62 -23.57 -1.14
N ARG A 408 -31.79 -22.62 -0.71
CA ARG A 408 -31.29 -21.54 -1.54
C ARG A 408 -29.76 -21.53 -1.52
N ILE A 409 -29.19 -21.67 -2.70
CA ILE A 409 -27.76 -21.57 -2.98
C ILE A 409 -27.54 -20.28 -3.76
N GLU A 410 -26.77 -19.37 -3.19
CA GLU A 410 -26.44 -18.09 -3.83
C GLU A 410 -24.94 -17.98 -4.00
N VAL A 411 -24.52 -17.69 -5.23
CA VAL A 411 -23.14 -17.47 -5.63
C VAL A 411 -23.00 -16.03 -6.11
N THR A 412 -22.09 -15.28 -5.49
CA THR A 412 -21.85 -13.88 -5.79
C THR A 412 -20.42 -13.66 -6.24
N GLY A 413 -20.24 -12.94 -7.34
CA GLY A 413 -18.93 -12.64 -7.91
C GLY A 413 -18.47 -11.25 -7.52
N HIS A 414 -17.30 -11.18 -6.91
CA HIS A 414 -16.60 -9.94 -6.58
C HIS A 414 -15.30 -9.85 -7.37
N ALA A 415 -14.97 -8.67 -7.85
CA ALA A 415 -13.74 -8.42 -8.60
C ALA A 415 -13.02 -7.19 -8.04
N LEU A 416 -11.79 -7.42 -7.58
CA LEU A 416 -10.87 -6.38 -7.17
C LEU A 416 -9.91 -6.11 -8.33
N GLY A 417 -10.11 -4.98 -9.00
CA GLY A 417 -9.31 -4.56 -10.16
C GLY A 417 -7.92 -4.05 -9.79
N PRO A 418 -7.09 -3.65 -10.76
CA PRO A 418 -5.67 -3.32 -10.55
C PRO A 418 -5.47 -2.14 -9.59
N VAL A 419 -4.26 -2.00 -9.08
CA VAL A 419 -3.88 -0.80 -8.32
C VAL A 419 -3.91 0.40 -9.26
N HIS A 420 -4.38 1.55 -8.78
CA HIS A 420 -4.48 2.78 -9.57
C HIS A 420 -3.18 3.11 -10.31
N ALA A 421 -3.29 3.57 -11.56
CA ALA A 421 -2.16 3.78 -12.48
C ALA A 421 -1.08 4.72 -11.92
N LEU A 422 -1.42 5.59 -10.98
CA LEU A 422 -0.43 6.37 -10.22
C LEU A 422 0.67 5.45 -9.69
N PHE A 423 0.34 4.32 -9.08
CA PHE A 423 1.29 3.40 -8.44
C PHE A 423 2.20 2.63 -9.42
N THR A 424 1.86 2.60 -10.71
CA THR A 424 2.64 1.90 -11.74
C THR A 424 3.49 2.84 -12.61
N THR A 425 3.40 4.16 -12.41
CA THR A 425 4.23 5.13 -13.14
C THR A 425 5.70 5.03 -12.77
N LYS A 426 6.58 4.96 -13.77
CA LYS A 426 8.05 5.03 -13.60
C LYS A 426 8.53 6.45 -13.28
N PRO A 427 9.67 6.61 -12.58
CA PRO A 427 10.27 7.92 -12.32
C PRO A 427 10.62 8.61 -13.64
N LYS A 428 10.16 9.85 -13.83
CA LYS A 428 10.52 10.70 -14.98
C LYS A 428 11.59 11.71 -14.58
N ALA A 429 12.53 11.98 -15.49
CA ALA A 429 13.47 13.08 -15.33
C ALA A 429 12.73 14.42 -15.45
N LYS A 430 13.09 15.41 -14.63
CA LYS A 430 12.61 16.79 -14.80
C LYS A 430 13.26 17.35 -16.06
N VAL A 431 12.49 17.67 -17.09
CA VAL A 431 13.00 18.22 -18.35
C VAL A 431 12.43 19.62 -18.54
N LYS A 432 13.27 20.56 -18.98
CA LYS A 432 12.85 21.88 -19.44
C LYS A 432 13.18 22.01 -20.91
N GLU A 433 12.17 22.34 -21.71
CA GLU A 433 12.38 22.73 -23.10
C GLU A 433 12.95 24.15 -23.13
N VAL A 434 14.10 24.29 -23.77
CA VAL A 434 14.74 25.59 -24.02
C VAL A 434 14.98 25.70 -25.50
N ALA A 435 14.56 26.82 -26.11
CA ALA A 435 14.86 27.09 -27.51
C ALA A 435 16.38 27.10 -27.73
N LYS A 436 16.85 26.47 -28.81
CA LYS A 436 18.29 26.48 -29.13
C LYS A 436 18.74 27.92 -29.39
N THR A 437 19.90 28.29 -28.84
CA THR A 437 20.45 29.65 -28.91
C THR A 437 20.64 30.15 -30.35
N VAL A 438 20.87 29.24 -31.30
CA VAL A 438 21.15 29.56 -32.72
C VAL A 438 19.94 29.29 -33.62
N ARG A 439 19.06 28.34 -33.26
CA ARG A 439 17.85 28.00 -34.02
C ARG A 439 16.65 28.08 -33.08
N PHE A 440 16.12 29.29 -32.91
CA PHE A 440 15.07 29.57 -31.92
C PHE A 440 13.74 28.85 -32.21
N TRP A 441 13.57 28.30 -33.42
CA TRP A 441 12.44 27.44 -33.83
C TRP A 441 12.60 25.96 -33.45
N GLU A 442 13.79 25.53 -33.00
CA GLU A 442 14.03 24.17 -32.51
C GLU A 442 14.13 24.19 -30.97
N THR A 443 13.33 23.36 -30.30
CA THR A 443 13.44 23.15 -28.85
C THR A 443 14.52 22.11 -28.54
N LYS A 444 15.26 22.31 -27.45
CA LYS A 444 16.17 21.32 -26.87
C LYS A 444 15.70 21.00 -25.46
N GLU A 445 15.54 19.72 -25.19
CA GLU A 445 15.28 19.22 -23.85
C GLU A 445 16.56 19.29 -23.00
N VAL A 446 16.50 20.04 -21.90
CA VAL A 446 17.57 20.10 -20.89
C VAL A 446 17.11 19.39 -19.63
N LYS A 447 17.83 18.33 -19.24
CA LYS A 447 17.59 17.61 -17.98
C LYS A 447 17.91 18.54 -16.81
N GLN A 448 16.91 18.81 -15.98
CA GLN A 448 17.07 19.59 -14.76
C GLN A 448 17.68 18.75 -13.64
N PRO A 449 18.28 19.40 -12.63
CA PRO A 449 18.65 18.73 -11.38
C PRO A 449 17.45 18.00 -10.79
N LEU A 450 17.69 16.80 -10.27
CA LEU A 450 16.64 15.97 -9.65
C LEU A 450 15.99 16.70 -8.46
N VAL A 451 16.83 17.34 -7.65
CA VAL A 451 16.45 18.08 -6.44
C VAL A 451 16.59 19.58 -6.73
N GLY A 452 15.50 20.34 -6.56
CA GLY A 452 15.51 21.79 -6.71
C GLY A 452 16.28 22.46 -5.57
N THR A 453 16.73 23.68 -5.77
CA THR A 453 17.35 24.50 -4.71
C THR A 453 16.41 24.68 -3.51
N THR A 454 15.13 24.87 -3.78
CA THR A 454 14.08 24.97 -2.76
C THR A 454 13.92 23.67 -1.97
N ASP A 455 14.06 22.52 -2.62
CA ASP A 455 13.93 21.21 -1.99
C ASP A 455 15.12 20.95 -1.05
N VAL A 456 16.34 21.34 -1.45
CA VAL A 456 17.52 21.25 -0.57
C VAL A 456 17.33 22.10 0.69
N VAL A 457 16.87 23.35 0.55
CA VAL A 457 16.63 24.23 1.70
C VAL A 457 15.52 23.67 2.59
N ARG A 458 14.42 23.18 2.00
CA ARG A 458 13.32 22.54 2.72
C ARG A 458 13.79 21.32 3.52
N LEU A 459 14.53 20.41 2.88
CA LEU A 459 15.06 19.20 3.54
C LEU A 459 16.07 19.55 4.64
N ALA A 460 16.97 20.50 4.38
CA ALA A 460 17.95 20.95 5.37
C ALA A 460 17.30 21.63 6.58
N ALA A 461 16.25 22.43 6.36
CA ALA A 461 15.49 23.07 7.44
C ALA A 461 14.66 22.06 8.25
N ARG A 462 14.15 21.00 7.59
CA ARG A 462 13.35 19.94 8.21
C ARG A 462 14.19 18.94 9.00
N ALA A 463 15.39 18.63 8.53
CA ALA A 463 16.26 17.58 9.06
C ALA A 463 16.45 17.61 10.59
N PRO A 464 16.71 18.77 11.25
CA PRO A 464 16.90 18.84 12.69
C PRO A 464 15.67 18.50 13.54
N PHE A 465 14.47 18.46 12.93
CA PHE A 465 13.20 18.21 13.64
C PHE A 465 12.66 16.79 13.40
N THR A 466 13.38 15.96 12.66
CA THR A 466 12.96 14.59 12.30
C THR A 466 12.90 13.63 13.48
N TRP A 467 13.63 13.93 14.56
CA TRP A 467 13.55 13.18 15.82
C TRP A 467 12.24 13.38 16.58
N TYR A 468 11.47 14.44 16.28
CA TYR A 468 10.17 14.71 16.88
C TYR A 468 9.06 14.79 15.82
N PRO A 469 8.58 13.64 15.33
CA PRO A 469 7.59 13.57 14.27
C PRO A 469 6.32 14.41 14.49
N PRO A 470 5.70 14.50 15.69
CA PRO A 470 4.47 15.26 15.89
C PRO A 470 4.59 16.75 15.51
N LEU A 471 5.74 17.37 15.77
CA LEU A 471 6.01 18.76 15.37
C LEU A 471 6.06 18.90 13.84
N LEU A 472 6.67 17.94 13.15
CA LEU A 472 6.70 17.94 11.69
C LEU A 472 5.31 17.76 11.06
N ASP A 473 4.43 16.97 11.68
CA ASP A 473 3.04 16.85 11.22
C ASP A 473 2.28 18.16 11.38
N PHE A 474 2.53 18.88 12.46
CA PHE A 474 1.90 20.16 12.73
C PHE A 474 2.40 21.28 11.80
N LEU A 475 3.72 21.35 11.58
CA LEU A 475 4.34 22.38 10.75
C LEU A 475 4.21 22.09 9.26
N GLY A 476 4.43 20.83 8.86
CA GLY A 476 4.50 20.38 7.47
C GLY A 476 3.22 19.78 6.91
N GLY A 477 2.30 19.38 7.78
CA GLY A 477 1.09 18.68 7.39
C GLY A 477 1.26 17.17 7.38
N LYS A 478 0.14 16.46 7.19
CA LYS A 478 0.10 14.99 7.20
C LYS A 478 -0.93 14.43 6.22
N LEU A 479 -0.66 13.21 5.77
CA LEU A 479 -1.60 12.41 4.99
C LEU A 479 -2.50 11.60 5.95
N ILE A 480 -3.81 11.65 5.72
CA ILE A 480 -4.81 10.84 6.40
C ILE A 480 -5.32 9.81 5.40
N LEU A 481 -5.21 8.55 5.81
CA LEU A 481 -5.64 7.40 5.02
C LEU A 481 -7.16 7.19 5.14
N PRO A 482 -7.82 6.63 4.11
CA PRO A 482 -9.25 6.35 4.16
C PRO A 482 -9.56 5.28 5.20
N GLU A 483 -10.70 5.43 5.89
CA GLU A 483 -11.21 4.44 6.85
C GLU A 483 -12.53 3.82 6.36
N PRO A 484 -12.78 2.51 6.59
CA PRO A 484 -11.84 1.53 7.16
C PRO A 484 -10.65 1.22 6.24
N PHE A 485 -9.44 1.25 6.80
CA PHE A 485 -8.22 1.18 6.02
C PHE A 485 -7.78 -0.25 5.67
N GLY A 486 -7.31 -0.41 4.43
CA GLY A 486 -6.63 -1.60 3.90
C GLY A 486 -5.87 -1.18 2.66
N LEU A 487 -4.63 -1.64 2.54
CA LEU A 487 -3.67 -1.13 1.55
C LEU A 487 -4.15 -1.35 0.12
N ARG A 488 -4.79 -2.49 -0.15
CA ARG A 488 -5.21 -2.83 -1.51
C ARG A 488 -6.45 -2.09 -1.96
N HIS A 489 -7.50 -2.10 -1.15
CA HIS A 489 -8.81 -1.59 -1.57
C HIS A 489 -8.88 -0.06 -1.55
N ALA A 490 -8.04 0.60 -0.75
CA ALA A 490 -7.97 2.06 -0.69
C ALA A 490 -7.64 2.68 -2.06
N TRP A 491 -6.82 1.99 -2.89
CA TRP A 491 -6.36 2.47 -4.19
C TRP A 491 -6.57 1.46 -5.32
N ALA A 492 -7.59 0.61 -5.20
CA ALA A 492 -8.01 -0.28 -6.29
C ALA A 492 -8.81 0.50 -7.34
N ASP A 493 -8.51 0.27 -8.62
CA ASP A 493 -9.27 0.76 -9.76
C ASP A 493 -10.30 -0.29 -10.23
N LYS A 494 -11.27 0.14 -11.04
CA LYS A 494 -12.31 -0.74 -11.57
C LYS A 494 -11.69 -1.73 -12.58
N PRO A 495 -11.94 -3.06 -12.45
CA PRO A 495 -11.32 -4.08 -13.31
C PRO A 495 -11.74 -3.96 -14.80
N TRP A 496 -12.91 -3.38 -15.06
CA TRP A 496 -13.54 -3.31 -16.38
C TRP A 496 -12.85 -2.39 -17.40
N ARG A 497 -11.80 -1.67 -17.01
CA ARG A 497 -10.97 -0.87 -17.94
C ARG A 497 -10.08 -1.75 -18.82
N HIS A 498 -9.75 -2.96 -18.37
CA HIS A 498 -8.92 -3.90 -19.10
C HIS A 498 -9.77 -5.07 -19.61
N ARG A 499 -9.94 -5.16 -20.93
CA ARG A 499 -10.78 -6.20 -21.56
C ARG A 499 -10.39 -7.62 -21.15
N PHE A 500 -9.11 -7.94 -21.15
CA PHE A 500 -8.65 -9.28 -20.77
C PHE A 500 -8.94 -9.63 -19.30
N MET A 501 -8.83 -8.65 -18.40
CA MET A 501 -9.18 -8.85 -16.98
C MET A 501 -10.69 -9.08 -16.80
N ALA A 502 -11.51 -8.38 -17.58
CA ALA A 502 -12.95 -8.61 -17.61
C ALA A 502 -13.30 -10.00 -18.16
N ASP A 503 -12.70 -10.40 -19.27
CA ASP A 503 -12.89 -11.72 -19.88
C ASP A 503 -12.48 -12.85 -18.91
N ASP A 504 -11.36 -12.69 -18.20
CA ASP A 504 -10.90 -13.67 -17.20
C ASP A 504 -11.85 -13.75 -16.00
N ALA A 505 -12.42 -12.62 -15.55
CA ALA A 505 -13.44 -12.59 -14.50
C ALA A 505 -14.69 -13.38 -14.90
N LEU A 506 -15.18 -13.17 -16.12
CA LEU A 506 -16.34 -13.87 -16.66
C LEU A 506 -16.08 -15.38 -16.85
N ARG A 507 -14.92 -15.75 -17.40
CA ARG A 507 -14.53 -17.15 -17.63
C ARG A 507 -14.38 -17.95 -16.33
N THR A 508 -14.02 -17.29 -15.23
CA THR A 508 -13.81 -17.93 -13.93
C THR A 508 -15.12 -18.32 -13.25
N ALA A 509 -16.24 -17.65 -13.56
CA ALA A 509 -17.53 -17.94 -12.92
C ALA A 509 -18.12 -19.30 -13.35
N THR A 510 -18.05 -19.64 -14.64
CA THR A 510 -18.71 -20.84 -15.18
C THR A 510 -18.21 -22.14 -14.52
N PRO A 511 -16.90 -22.41 -14.38
CA PRO A 511 -16.42 -23.61 -13.72
C PRO A 511 -16.83 -23.68 -12.25
N VAL A 512 -16.77 -22.57 -11.52
CA VAL A 512 -17.17 -22.51 -10.11
C VAL A 512 -18.66 -22.83 -9.96
N LEU A 513 -19.52 -22.22 -10.77
CA LEU A 513 -20.96 -22.45 -10.73
C LEU A 513 -21.32 -23.90 -11.06
N ARG A 514 -20.65 -24.51 -12.05
CA ARG A 514 -20.85 -25.92 -12.40
C ARG A 514 -20.47 -26.85 -11.25
N VAL A 515 -19.34 -26.60 -10.59
CA VAL A 515 -18.91 -27.41 -9.44
C VAL A 515 -19.85 -27.25 -8.26
N VAL A 516 -20.25 -26.01 -7.93
CA VAL A 516 -21.23 -25.73 -6.86
C VAL A 516 -22.52 -26.49 -7.13
N HIS A 517 -23.02 -26.42 -8.36
CA HIS A 517 -24.27 -27.06 -8.76
C HIS A 517 -24.19 -28.58 -8.69
N ALA A 518 -23.19 -29.19 -9.36
CA ALA A 518 -23.02 -30.64 -9.37
C ALA A 518 -22.82 -31.22 -7.97
N SER A 519 -22.08 -30.52 -7.11
CA SER A 519 -21.85 -30.96 -5.73
C SER A 519 -23.11 -30.87 -4.88
N ALA A 520 -23.89 -29.80 -5.04
CA ALA A 520 -25.15 -29.64 -4.33
C ALA A 520 -26.18 -30.69 -4.75
N LEU A 521 -26.36 -30.92 -6.05
CA LEU A 521 -27.27 -31.95 -6.56
C LEU A 521 -26.90 -33.35 -6.07
N LYS A 522 -25.61 -33.66 -6.06
CA LYS A 522 -25.14 -34.95 -5.55
C LYS A 522 -25.56 -35.16 -4.09
N VAL A 523 -25.36 -34.17 -3.23
CA VAL A 523 -25.80 -34.25 -1.82
C VAL A 523 -27.32 -34.38 -1.73
N LEU A 524 -28.09 -33.64 -2.54
CA LEU A 524 -29.54 -33.75 -2.57
C LEU A 524 -30.02 -35.15 -2.98
N GLN A 525 -29.41 -35.75 -4.01
CA GLN A 525 -29.73 -37.11 -4.47
C GLN A 525 -29.39 -38.17 -3.42
N GLU A 526 -28.23 -38.05 -2.77
CA GLU A 526 -27.80 -38.95 -1.70
C GLU A 526 -28.73 -38.90 -0.48
N ASN A 527 -29.41 -37.77 -0.25
CA ASN A 527 -30.36 -37.59 0.85
C ASN A 527 -31.83 -37.80 0.45
N GLY A 528 -32.10 -38.30 -0.75
CA GLY A 528 -33.45 -38.69 -1.19
C GLY A 528 -34.34 -37.54 -1.66
N VAL A 529 -33.76 -36.41 -2.10
CA VAL A 529 -34.49 -35.26 -2.66
C VAL A 529 -34.70 -35.43 -4.16
N ASP A 530 -35.87 -35.00 -4.67
CA ASP A 530 -36.14 -34.90 -6.10
C ASP A 530 -35.35 -33.73 -6.73
N THR A 531 -34.51 -34.03 -7.72
CA THR A 531 -33.65 -33.04 -8.39
C THR A 531 -34.20 -32.57 -9.73
N GLU A 532 -35.33 -33.05 -10.22
CA GLU A 532 -35.81 -32.70 -11.58
C GLU A 532 -36.05 -31.19 -11.74
N ARG A 533 -36.66 -30.55 -10.75
CA ARG A 533 -36.87 -29.09 -10.75
C ARG A 533 -35.56 -28.30 -10.68
N TRP A 534 -34.60 -28.83 -9.91
CA TRP A 534 -33.28 -28.25 -9.76
C TRP A 534 -32.48 -28.30 -11.08
N ASP A 535 -32.53 -29.44 -11.78
CA ASP A 535 -31.92 -29.62 -13.09
C ASP A 535 -32.49 -28.64 -14.11
N ASN A 536 -33.81 -28.48 -14.16
CA ASN A 536 -34.48 -27.53 -15.06
C ASN A 536 -34.05 -26.08 -14.81
N ARG A 537 -33.98 -25.63 -13.54
CA ARG A 537 -33.49 -24.28 -13.22
C ARG A 537 -32.00 -24.10 -13.49
N SER A 538 -31.21 -25.15 -13.34
CA SER A 538 -29.79 -25.11 -13.60
C SER A 538 -29.45 -24.87 -15.08
N LEU A 539 -30.27 -25.41 -15.99
CA LEU A 539 -30.14 -25.19 -17.43
C LEU A 539 -30.39 -23.71 -17.76
N ILE A 540 -31.39 -23.09 -17.13
CA ILE A 540 -31.68 -21.65 -17.28
C ILE A 540 -30.53 -20.80 -16.73
N LEU A 541 -30.04 -21.13 -15.53
CA LEU A 541 -28.89 -20.43 -14.94
C LEU A 541 -27.64 -20.57 -15.81
N SER A 542 -27.41 -21.74 -16.42
CA SER A 542 -26.29 -21.95 -17.33
C SER A 542 -26.33 -21.03 -18.55
N GLY A 543 -27.53 -20.67 -19.04
CA GLY A 543 -27.71 -19.64 -20.07
C GLY A 543 -27.39 -18.23 -19.55
N LEU A 544 -27.85 -17.88 -18.34
CA LEU A 544 -27.59 -16.57 -17.71
C LEU A 544 -26.11 -16.34 -17.36
N VAL A 545 -25.35 -17.40 -17.12
CA VAL A 545 -23.89 -17.33 -16.86
C VAL A 545 -23.10 -16.99 -18.13
N GLN A 546 -23.65 -17.30 -19.30
CA GLN A 546 -23.03 -16.99 -20.60
C GLN A 546 -23.29 -15.55 -21.06
N ASP A 547 -24.13 -14.79 -20.33
CA ASP A 547 -24.36 -13.37 -20.57
C ASP A 547 -23.08 -12.57 -20.21
N PRO A 548 -22.42 -11.91 -21.19
CA PRO A 548 -21.15 -11.23 -20.96
C PRO A 548 -21.30 -9.88 -20.25
N THR A 549 -22.49 -9.51 -19.78
CA THR A 549 -22.75 -8.20 -19.17
C THR A 549 -22.54 -8.20 -17.64
N PRO A 550 -21.49 -7.53 -17.12
CA PRO A 550 -21.34 -7.33 -15.68
C PRO A 550 -22.44 -6.39 -15.16
N ARG A 551 -23.12 -6.78 -14.07
CA ARG A 551 -24.23 -6.01 -13.50
C ARG A 551 -23.78 -5.24 -12.25
N LYS A 552 -24.41 -4.10 -11.97
CA LYS A 552 -24.25 -3.39 -10.68
C LYS A 552 -25.13 -4.05 -9.62
N ALA A 553 -24.72 -5.21 -9.11
CA ALA A 553 -25.57 -6.03 -8.26
C ALA A 553 -25.84 -5.46 -6.85
N ASP A 554 -25.03 -4.50 -6.38
CA ASP A 554 -25.18 -3.87 -5.06
C ASP A 554 -25.95 -2.54 -5.08
N VAL A 555 -26.28 -2.03 -6.26
CA VAL A 555 -27.15 -0.86 -6.39
C VAL A 555 -28.57 -1.38 -6.54
N TYR A 556 -29.29 -1.46 -5.43
CA TYR A 556 -30.73 -1.64 -5.44
C TYR A 556 -31.35 -0.28 -5.80
N ASP A 557 -31.55 -0.02 -7.09
CA ASP A 557 -32.40 1.08 -7.56
C ASP A 557 -33.86 0.67 -7.24
N ALA A 558 -34.26 0.90 -5.99
CA ALA A 558 -35.64 0.70 -5.51
C ALA A 558 -36.48 1.96 -5.72
#